data_AF-A0A2M6YLA5-F1
#
_entry.id   AF-A0A2M6YLA5-F1
#
_cell.length_a   1.000
_cell.length_b   1.000
_cell.length_c   1.000
_cell.angle_alpha   90.00
_cell.angle_beta   90.00
_cell.angle_gamma   90.00
#
_symmetry.space_group_name_H-M   'P 1'
#
loop_
_entity.id
_entity.type
_entity.pdbx_description
1 polymer ?
#
loop_
_entity_poly.entity_id
_entity_poly.type
_entity_poly.pdbx_seq_one_letter_code
_entity_poly.pdbx_strand_id
1 'polypeptide(L)' 'MAAERAEYPGSQSGDRRSLKDLLGNQPLPAAIIALVGCEGGWTEAEADQLRTGGFRAVTLGPRILRLETAVTALLSAVQ' A
#
# COMPACT_ATOMS: atom_id res chain seq x y z
N MET A 1 -15.49 2.76 22.35
CA MET A 1 -14.04 3.03 22.50
C MET A 1 -13.50 3.35 21.11
N ALA A 2 -13.30 4.64 20.85
CA ALA A 2 -12.84 5.13 19.55
C ALA A 2 -11.37 4.76 19.39
N ALA A 3 -11.03 4.00 18.36
CA ALA A 3 -9.65 3.83 17.95
C ALA A 3 -9.15 5.20 17.48
N GLU A 4 -8.27 5.78 18.29
CA GLU A 4 -7.58 7.03 18.02
C GLU A 4 -6.93 6.95 16.64
N ARG A 5 -7.26 7.92 15.77
CA ARG A 5 -6.68 8.03 14.44
C ARG A 5 -5.20 8.36 14.61
N ALA A 6 -4.34 7.34 14.58
CA ALA A 6 -2.93 7.54 14.34
C ALA A 6 -2.80 8.16 12.94
N GLU A 7 -2.63 9.47 12.91
CA GLU A 7 -2.34 10.23 11.71
C GLU A 7 -0.91 9.88 11.29
N TYR A 8 -0.76 8.85 10.46
CA TYR A 8 0.54 8.49 9.90
C TYR A 8 0.95 9.58 8.90
N PRO A 9 2.16 10.18 9.04
CA PRO A 9 2.70 11.08 8.04
C PRO A 9 2.95 10.28 6.76
N GLY A 10 2.08 10.50 5.76
CA GLY A 10 1.91 9.63 4.59
C GLY A 10 0.44 9.33 4.28
N SER A 11 -0.49 9.60 5.21
CA SER A 11 -1.93 9.48 5.02
C SER A 11 -2.56 10.58 4.13
N GLN A 12 -1.73 11.36 3.42
CA GLN A 12 -2.18 12.47 2.60
C GLN A 12 -3.25 12.00 1.61
N SER A 13 -4.40 12.65 1.72
CA SER A 13 -5.63 12.42 0.96
C SER A 13 -5.49 12.85 -0.51
N GLY A 14 -4.44 12.38 -1.20
CA GLY A 14 -4.18 12.62 -2.61
C GLY A 14 -4.15 11.28 -3.36
N ASP A 15 -5.11 11.08 -4.27
CA ASP A 15 -5.25 9.94 -5.17
C ASP A 15 -5.00 8.54 -4.53
N ARG A 16 -5.99 8.02 -3.79
CA ARG A 16 -5.97 6.63 -3.27
C ARG A 16 -6.19 5.64 -4.42
N ARG A 17 -5.17 5.46 -5.25
CA ARG A 17 -5.21 4.49 -6.34
C ARG A 17 -5.19 3.07 -5.79
N SER A 18 -6.19 2.26 -6.13
CA SER A 18 -6.22 0.87 -5.69
C SER A 18 -5.22 0.03 -6.49
N LEU A 19 -4.77 -1.09 -5.91
CA LEU A 19 -3.97 -2.06 -6.64
C LEU A 19 -4.69 -2.54 -7.91
N LYS A 20 -6.01 -2.69 -7.86
CA LYS A 20 -6.85 -3.04 -9.00
C LYS A 20 -6.78 -1.98 -10.11
N ASP A 21 -6.76 -0.69 -9.77
CA ASP A 21 -6.66 0.38 -10.77
C ASP A 21 -5.28 0.43 -11.43
N LEU A 22 -4.22 0.04 -10.70
CA LEU A 22 -2.87 -0.06 -11.27
C LEU A 22 -2.71 -1.25 -12.21
N LEU A 23 -3.25 -2.41 -11.84
CA LEU A 23 -3.15 -3.61 -12.68
C LEU A 23 -4.15 -3.57 -13.84
N GLY A 24 -5.30 -2.92 -13.64
CA GLY A 24 -6.35 -2.79 -14.64
C GLY A 24 -6.82 -4.15 -15.15
N ASN A 25 -7.25 -4.18 -16.41
CA ASN A 25 -7.61 -5.41 -17.12
C ASN A 25 -6.45 -5.92 -18.01
N GLN A 26 -5.22 -5.53 -17.66
CA GLN A 26 -4.02 -5.95 -18.38
C GLN A 26 -3.55 -7.32 -17.88
N PRO A 27 -2.87 -8.12 -18.72
CA PRO A 27 -2.19 -9.32 -18.24
C PRO A 27 -1.21 -8.92 -17.13
N LEU A 28 -1.21 -9.71 -16.05
CA LEU A 28 -0.26 -9.51 -14.95
C LEU A 28 1.18 -9.58 -15.47
N PRO A 29 2.09 -8.75 -14.93
CA PRO A 29 3.50 -8.81 -15.30
C PRO A 29 4.10 -10.15 -14.85
N ALA A 30 5.19 -10.57 -15.51
CA ALA A 30 5.89 -11.81 -15.18
C ALA A 30 6.45 -11.82 -13.74
N ALA A 31 6.64 -10.66 -13.12
CA ALA A 31 7.06 -10.51 -11.73
C ALA A 31 6.45 -9.25 -11.10
N ILE A 32 6.11 -9.36 -9.81
CA ILE A 32 5.65 -8.24 -8.98
C ILE A 32 6.54 -8.17 -7.74
N ILE A 33 7.06 -6.98 -7.46
CA ILE A 33 7.74 -6.69 -6.20
C ILE A 33 6.84 -5.74 -5.42
N ALA A 34 6.49 -6.15 -4.20
CA ALA A 34 5.67 -5.36 -3.30
C ALA A 34 6.36 -5.22 -1.95
N LEU A 35 6.23 -4.03 -1.37
CA LEU A 35 6.80 -3.69 -0.07
C LEU A 35 5.66 -3.36 0.89
N VAL A 36 5.65 -4.01 2.05
CA VAL A 36 4.69 -3.77 3.12
C VAL A 36 5.46 -3.32 4.34
N GLY A 37 5.17 -2.11 4.82
CA GLY A 37 5.81 -1.56 6.02
C GLY A 37 5.37 -2.30 7.28
N CYS A 38 6.14 -2.20 8.36
CA CYS A 38 5.77 -2.71 9.68
C CYS A 38 4.57 -1.93 10.26
N GLU A 39 4.15 -2.24 11.49
CA GLU A 39 2.97 -1.63 12.12
C GLU A 39 3.02 -0.10 12.18
N GLY A 40 4.22 0.49 12.26
CA GLY A 40 4.44 1.94 12.26
C GLY A 40 4.36 2.61 10.88
N GLY A 41 4.21 1.82 9.81
CA GLY A 41 4.28 2.31 8.44
C GLY A 41 5.69 2.73 8.02
N TRP A 42 5.74 3.55 6.97
CA TRP A 42 6.99 4.14 6.47
C TRP A 42 7.11 5.57 6.99
N THR A 43 8.32 5.99 7.29
CA THR A 43 8.63 7.42 7.46
C THR A 43 8.51 8.16 6.13
N GLU A 44 8.38 9.49 6.15
CA GLU A 44 8.32 10.28 4.91
C GLU A 44 9.59 10.10 4.07
N ALA A 45 10.76 10.04 4.70
CA ALA A 45 12.05 9.84 4.02
C ALA A 45 12.12 8.48 3.33
N GLU A 46 11.64 7.41 3.97
CA GLU A 46 11.55 6.08 3.35
C GLU A 46 10.53 6.09 2.21
N ALA A 47 9.37 6.72 2.40
CA ALA A 47 8.36 6.83 1.35
C ALA A 47 8.88 7.59 0.12
N ASP A 48 9.68 8.65 0.32
CA ASP A 48 10.39 9.36 -0.74
C ASP A 48 11.43 8.47 -1.44
N GLN A 49 12.21 7.70 -0.69
CA GLN A 49 13.17 6.73 -1.26
C GLN A 49 12.47 5.67 -2.11
N LEU A 50 11.32 5.18 -1.66
CA LEU A 50 10.52 4.22 -2.42
C LEU A 50 9.97 4.85 -3.71
N ARG A 51 9.41 6.07 -3.63
CA ARG A 51 8.92 6.80 -4.81
C ARG A 51 10.02 7.07 -5.83
N THR A 52 11.17 7.55 -5.37
CA THR A 52 12.35 7.82 -6.22
C THR A 52 12.95 6.53 -6.80
N GLY A 53 12.86 5.41 -6.07
CA GLY A 53 13.20 4.07 -6.55
C GLY A 53 12.20 3.46 -7.54
N GLY A 54 11.12 4.16 -7.89
CA GLY A 54 10.13 3.71 -8.88
C GLY A 54 8.95 2.91 -8.30
N PHE A 55 8.86 2.78 -6.97
CA PHE A 55 7.69 2.16 -6.33
C PHE A 55 6.49 3.09 -6.40
N ARG A 56 5.31 2.48 -6.53
CA ARG A 56 4.03 3.19 -6.55
C ARG A 56 3.24 2.83 -5.30
N ALA A 57 2.82 3.83 -4.55
CA ALA A 57 1.92 3.62 -3.43
C ALA A 57 0.55 3.18 -3.96
N VAL A 58 -0.04 2.17 -3.30
CA VAL A 58 -1.37 1.64 -3.60
C VAL A 58 -2.17 1.43 -2.33
N THR A 59 -3.49 1.47 -2.46
CA THR A 59 -4.38 0.97 -1.42
C THR A 59 -4.90 -0.44 -1.71
N LEU A 60 -5.06 -1.23 -0.65
CA LEU A 60 -5.73 -2.54 -0.64
C LEU A 60 -7.19 -2.45 -0.16
N GLY A 61 -7.74 -1.24 -0.12
CA GLY A 61 -9.12 -0.98 0.25
C GLY A 61 -9.26 0.18 1.26
N PRO A 62 -10.50 0.46 1.71
CA PRO A 62 -10.75 1.64 2.55
C PRO A 62 -10.32 1.49 4.01
N ARG A 63 -9.93 0.28 4.44
CA ARG A 63 -9.60 -0.03 5.84
C ARG A 63 -8.09 -0.04 6.03
N ILE A 64 -7.64 0.45 7.18
CA ILE A 64 -6.27 0.22 7.65
C ILE A 64 -6.15 -1.27 7.98
N LEU A 65 -5.24 -1.96 7.29
CA LEU A 65 -4.98 -3.38 7.49
C LEU A 65 -3.82 -3.56 8.46
N ARG A 66 -3.91 -4.55 9.34
CA ARG A 66 -2.74 -5.04 10.09
C ARG A 66 -1.77 -5.70 9.11
N LEU A 67 -0.48 -5.71 9.44
CA LEU A 67 0.60 -6.23 8.60
C LEU A 67 0.26 -7.59 7.98
N GLU A 68 -0.10 -8.56 8.81
CA GLU A 68 -0.50 -9.92 8.41
C GLU A 68 -1.67 -9.95 7.41
N THR A 69 -2.66 -9.08 7.61
CA THR A 69 -3.84 -8.96 6.75
C THR A 69 -3.47 -8.27 5.44
N ALA A 70 -2.60 -7.26 5.48
CA ALA A 70 -2.13 -6.54 4.30
C ALA A 70 -1.37 -7.48 3.35
N VAL A 71 -0.47 -8.31 3.88
CA VAL A 71 0.28 -9.31 3.10
C VAL A 71 -0.66 -10.33 2.48
N THR A 72 -1.60 -10.87 3.26
CA THR A 72 -2.57 -11.86 2.75
C THR A 72 -3.47 -11.26 1.67
N ALA A 73 -4.02 -10.06 1.90
CA ALA A 73 -4.87 -9.37 0.93
C ALA A 73 -4.12 -9.03 -0.37
N LEU A 74 -2.85 -8.60 -0.25
CA LEU A 74 -1.99 -8.34 -1.40
C LEU A 74 -1.80 -9.60 -2.26
N LEU A 75 -1.41 -10.72 -1.64
CA LEU A 75 -1.22 -11.98 -2.35
C LEU A 75 -2.51 -12.46 -3.02
N SER A 76 -3.65 -12.39 -2.33
CA SER A 76 -4.95 -12.74 -2.92
C SER A 76 -5.37 -11.80 -4.06
N ALA A 77 -4.92 -10.56 -4.08
CA ALA A 77 -5.27 -9.60 -5.12
C ALA A 77 -4.43 -9.75 -6.40
N VAL A 78 -3.27 -10.42 -6.32
CA VAL A 78 -2.37 -10.63 -7.48
C VAL A 78 -2.40 -12.05 -8.03
N GLN A 79 -3.11 -12.98 -7.37
CA GLN A 79 -3.31 -14.36 -7.83
C GLN A 79 -4.53 -14.51 -8.73
#